data_AF-A0AAW2BFS6-F1
#
_entry.id   AF-A0AAW2BFS6-F1
#
_cell.length_a   1.000
_cell.length_b   1.000
_cell.length_c   1.000
_cell.angle_alpha   90.00
_cell.angle_beta   90.00
_cell.angle_gamma   90.00
#
_symmetry.space_group_name_H-M   'P 1'
#
loop_
_entity.id
_entity.type
_entity.pdbx_description
1 polymer ?
#
loop_
_entity_poly.entity_id
_entity_poly.type
_entity_poly.pdbx_seq_one_letter_code
_entity_poly.pdbx_strand_id
1 'polypeptide(L)'
;MAISDQWASYREEDVGKAQKVKDMILSDLWWDTVDYILKFIAPIYDMLRLADIDKPCLHLVYEMCDSMIEKVKAAIYRHKGLEDDEYSSFWDVVYDILIDRWTKNCTPLHCLDHSLNPKNYSIKWLSENPKHLSSHRDHEISMEKSKCLDRYFEDENDLRVVKVEFAAFSRGRFPSPAALTDRWALQPLVWWQYHGFSFPTLQTLALKLL
;
A
#
# COMPACT_ATOMS: atom_id res chain seq x y z
N MET A 1 -33.70 16.55 14.57
CA MET A 1 -32.89 17.78 14.44
C MET A 1 -33.34 18.64 13.25
N ALA A 2 -33.35 18.15 12.00
CA ALA A 2 -33.83 18.93 10.84
C ALA A 2 -35.38 18.98 10.64
N ILE A 3 -36.11 18.09 11.32
CA ILE A 3 -37.58 17.99 11.32
C ILE A 3 -38.21 18.66 12.56
N SER A 4 -37.38 19.16 13.48
CA SER A 4 -37.85 19.84 14.70
C SER A 4 -38.34 21.25 14.35
N ASP A 5 -39.33 21.74 15.09
CA ASP A 5 -39.79 23.13 15.01
C ASP A 5 -38.65 24.12 15.31
N GLN A 6 -37.67 23.69 16.12
CA GLN A 6 -36.44 24.45 16.41
C GLN A 6 -35.53 24.64 15.19
N TRP A 7 -35.71 23.89 14.09
CA TRP A 7 -34.96 24.16 12.85
C TRP A 7 -35.40 25.46 12.19
N ALA A 8 -36.64 25.90 12.43
CA ALA A 8 -37.16 27.15 11.89
C ALA A 8 -36.46 28.39 12.48
N SER A 9 -35.84 28.30 13.66
CA SER A 9 -35.10 29.40 14.26
C SER A 9 -33.71 29.63 13.65
N TYR A 10 -33.16 28.68 12.88
CA TYR A 10 -31.89 28.87 12.14
C TYR A 10 -32.06 29.69 10.84
N ARG A 11 -33.29 30.15 10.54
CA ARG A 11 -33.65 30.87 9.31
C ARG A 11 -33.28 32.36 9.32
N GLU A 12 -32.79 32.90 10.44
CA GLU A 12 -32.59 34.34 10.60
C GLU A 12 -31.46 34.91 9.72
N GLU A 13 -30.51 34.09 9.26
CA GLU A 13 -29.39 34.55 8.42
C GLU A 13 -29.56 34.26 6.92
N ASP A 14 -30.04 33.07 6.52
CA ASP A 14 -30.24 32.69 5.11
C ASP A 14 -31.25 31.53 4.95
N VAL A 15 -32.52 31.88 4.71
CA VAL A 15 -33.64 30.94 4.57
C VAL A 15 -33.41 29.95 3.41
N GLY A 16 -32.79 30.41 2.32
CA GLY A 16 -32.56 29.59 1.13
C GLY A 16 -31.53 28.48 1.38
N LYS A 17 -30.42 28.81 2.04
CA LYS A 17 -29.42 27.80 2.44
C LYS A 17 -29.97 26.83 3.47
N ALA A 18 -30.70 27.32 4.48
CA ALA A 18 -31.28 26.47 5.51
C ALA A 18 -32.28 25.45 4.94
N GLN A 19 -33.06 25.86 3.92
CA GLN A 19 -33.96 24.95 3.21
C GLN A 19 -33.19 23.93 2.38
N LYS A 20 -32.18 24.36 1.62
CA LYS A 20 -31.33 23.45 0.82
C LYS A 20 -30.64 22.37 1.68
N VAL A 21 -30.11 22.75 2.84
CA VAL A 21 -29.50 21.81 3.80
C VAL A 21 -30.54 20.82 4.33
N LYS A 22 -31.74 21.29 4.67
CA LYS A 22 -32.84 20.42 5.10
C LYS A 22 -33.21 19.42 4.01
N ASP A 23 -33.35 19.88 2.76
CA ASP A 23 -33.69 19.03 1.63
C ASP A 23 -32.61 17.98 1.35
N MET A 24 -31.32 18.33 1.49
CA MET A 24 -30.21 17.37 1.39
C MET A 24 -30.25 16.33 2.53
N ILE A 25 -30.42 16.76 3.78
CA ILE A 25 -30.44 15.85 4.95
C ILE A 25 -31.60 14.85 4.86
N LEU A 26 -32.72 15.24 4.25
CA LEU A 26 -33.90 14.40 4.10
C LEU A 26 -33.92 13.60 2.79
N SER A 27 -32.93 13.75 1.93
CA SER A 27 -32.86 13.08 0.63
C SER A 27 -32.11 11.75 0.74
N ASP A 28 -32.81 10.64 0.51
CA ASP A 28 -32.18 9.31 0.46
C ASP A 28 -31.13 9.23 -0.66
N LEU A 29 -31.41 9.82 -1.83
CA LEU A 29 -30.45 9.90 -2.95
C LEU A 29 -29.17 10.65 -2.58
N TRP A 30 -29.27 11.66 -1.70
CA TRP A 30 -28.09 12.35 -1.20
C TRP A 30 -27.27 11.43 -0.29
N TRP A 31 -27.92 10.68 0.58
CA TRP A 31 -27.23 9.71 1.45
C TRP A 31 -26.60 8.56 0.67
N ASP A 32 -27.22 8.08 -0.41
CA ASP A 32 -26.61 7.11 -1.33
C ASP A 32 -25.32 7.65 -1.96
N THR A 33 -25.31 8.94 -2.29
CA THR A 33 -24.11 9.63 -2.79
C THR A 33 -23.03 9.72 -1.72
N VAL A 34 -23.38 10.04 -0.47
CA VAL A 34 -22.45 10.09 0.65
C VAL A 34 -21.87 8.70 0.94
N ASP A 35 -22.71 7.66 0.98
CA ASP A 35 -22.28 6.28 1.19
C ASP A 35 -21.31 5.81 0.10
N TYR A 36 -21.58 6.15 -1.16
CA TYR A 36 -20.65 5.92 -2.27
C TYR A 36 -19.30 6.62 -2.06
N ILE A 37 -19.31 7.90 -1.68
CA ILE A 37 -18.08 8.66 -1.42
C ILE A 37 -17.26 8.00 -0.30
N LEU A 38 -17.92 7.60 0.79
CA LEU A 38 -17.27 6.92 1.91
C LEU A 38 -16.68 5.58 1.48
N LYS A 39 -17.36 4.81 0.63
CA LYS A 39 -16.88 3.50 0.16
C LYS A 39 -15.54 3.55 -0.55
N PHE A 40 -15.32 4.53 -1.44
CA PHE A 40 -14.04 4.62 -2.16
C PHE A 40 -12.99 5.46 -1.41
N ILE A 41 -13.36 6.27 -0.41
CA ILE A 41 -12.39 6.97 0.45
C ILE A 41 -11.91 6.07 1.61
N ALA A 42 -12.73 5.14 2.10
CA ALA A 42 -12.39 4.27 3.22
C ALA A 42 -11.05 3.53 3.05
N PRO A 43 -10.72 2.92 1.88
CA PRO A 43 -9.43 2.27 1.68
C PRO A 43 -8.23 3.23 1.83
N ILE A 44 -8.39 4.48 1.40
CA ILE A 44 -7.36 5.53 1.54
C ILE A 44 -7.15 5.84 3.03
N TYR A 45 -8.24 6.07 3.74
CA TYR A 45 -8.21 6.38 5.16
C TYR A 45 -7.63 5.22 6.00
N ASP A 46 -8.03 3.99 5.71
CA ASP A 46 -7.52 2.78 6.38
C ASP A 46 -6.02 2.61 6.17
N MET A 47 -5.54 2.81 4.94
CA MET A 47 -4.11 2.79 4.62
C MET A 47 -3.35 3.84 5.43
N LEU A 48 -3.84 5.09 5.45
CA LEU A 48 -3.20 6.17 6.21
C LEU A 48 -3.16 5.86 7.70
N ARG A 49 -4.24 5.31 8.27
CA ARG A 49 -4.26 4.91 9.68
C ARG A 49 -3.27 3.81 10.01
N LEU A 50 -3.08 2.85 9.12
CA LEU A 50 -2.10 1.77 9.31
C LEU A 50 -0.67 2.30 9.22
N ALA A 51 -0.42 3.28 8.34
CA ALA A 51 0.88 3.92 8.19
C ALA A 51 1.21 4.89 9.33
N ASP A 52 0.21 5.42 10.03
CA ASP A 52 0.35 6.34 11.17
C ASP A 52 0.48 5.64 12.53
N ILE A 53 0.65 4.31 12.53
CA ILE A 53 0.91 3.55 13.76
C ILE A 53 2.40 3.70 14.09
N ASP A 54 2.72 3.86 15.38
CA ASP A 54 4.10 3.88 15.91
C ASP A 54 4.73 2.47 15.91
N LYS A 55 4.77 1.85 14.73
CA LYS A 55 5.37 0.53 14.46
C LYS A 55 6.05 0.59 13.09
N PRO A 56 7.18 -0.12 12.90
CA PRO A 56 7.81 -0.22 11.58
C PRO A 56 6.82 -0.80 10.55
N CYS A 57 6.43 0.03 9.58
CA CYS A 57 5.46 -0.34 8.55
C CYS A 57 5.95 0.00 7.13
N LEU A 58 7.15 0.55 6.98
CA LEU A 58 7.69 1.02 5.70
C LEU A 58 7.66 -0.10 4.63
N HIS A 59 8.02 -1.32 5.01
CA HIS A 59 8.00 -2.52 4.16
C HIS A 59 6.61 -2.98 3.74
N LEU A 60 5.56 -2.48 4.40
CA LEU A 60 4.17 -2.75 4.08
C LEU A 60 3.57 -1.66 3.19
N VAL A 61 4.16 -0.46 3.15
CA VAL A 61 3.55 0.70 2.46
C VAL A 61 3.29 0.41 0.99
N TYR A 62 4.22 -0.25 0.28
CA TYR A 62 4.03 -0.61 -1.13
C TYR A 62 2.78 -1.47 -1.33
N GLU A 63 2.66 -2.55 -0.55
CA GLU A 63 1.51 -3.47 -0.59
C GLU A 63 0.21 -2.78 -0.17
N MET A 64 0.28 -1.93 0.86
CA MET A 64 -0.87 -1.17 1.34
C MET A 64 -1.36 -0.17 0.29
N CYS A 65 -0.44 0.48 -0.44
CA CYS A 65 -0.75 1.36 -1.57
C CYS A 65 -1.45 0.61 -2.70
N ASP A 66 -0.85 -0.50 -3.16
CA ASP A 66 -1.42 -1.32 -4.25
C ASP A 66 -2.81 -1.83 -3.88
N SER A 67 -2.93 -2.44 -2.68
CA SER A 67 -4.21 -2.91 -2.14
C SER A 67 -5.25 -1.79 -1.99
N MET A 68 -4.82 -0.59 -1.57
CA MET A 68 -5.69 0.57 -1.46
C MET A 68 -6.20 0.98 -2.84
N ILE A 69 -5.33 1.16 -3.83
CA ILE A 69 -5.70 1.55 -5.21
C ILE A 69 -6.72 0.56 -5.79
N GLU A 70 -6.46 -0.74 -5.65
CA GLU A 70 -7.37 -1.79 -6.12
C GLU A 70 -8.75 -1.74 -5.44
N LYS A 71 -8.79 -1.51 -4.12
CA LYS A 71 -10.06 -1.35 -3.37
C LYS A 71 -10.81 -0.08 -3.75
N VAL A 72 -10.10 1.03 -3.98
CA VAL A 72 -10.72 2.28 -4.48
C VAL A 72 -11.32 2.03 -5.86
N LYS A 73 -10.59 1.38 -6.78
CA LYS A 73 -11.09 1.01 -8.10
C LYS A 73 -12.35 0.17 -8.00
N ALA A 74 -12.30 -0.92 -7.22
CA ALA A 74 -13.42 -1.83 -7.04
C ALA A 74 -14.68 -1.12 -6.49
N ALA A 75 -14.52 -0.21 -5.52
CA ALA A 75 -15.63 0.58 -4.99
C ALA A 75 -16.27 1.50 -6.05
N ILE A 76 -15.45 2.15 -6.88
CA ILE A 76 -15.89 3.02 -7.98
C ILE A 76 -16.61 2.21 -9.06
N TYR A 77 -16.00 1.12 -9.51
CA TYR A 77 -16.52 0.28 -10.61
C TYR A 77 -17.82 -0.39 -10.21
N ARG A 78 -17.90 -0.92 -8.98
CA ARG A 78 -19.13 -1.50 -8.45
C ARG A 78 -20.29 -0.50 -8.40
N HIS A 79 -20.04 0.74 -8.01
CA HIS A 79 -21.10 1.76 -7.97
C HIS A 79 -21.54 2.18 -9.38
N LYS A 80 -20.61 2.24 -10.33
CA LYS A 80 -20.89 2.58 -11.73
C LYS A 80 -21.41 1.41 -12.57
N GLY A 81 -21.37 0.19 -12.06
CA GLY A 81 -21.73 -1.02 -12.81
C GLY A 81 -20.75 -1.34 -13.93
N LEU A 82 -19.46 -1.11 -13.71
CA LEU A 82 -18.39 -1.32 -14.69
C LEU A 82 -17.65 -2.64 -14.42
N GLU A 83 -17.24 -3.32 -15.47
CA GLU A 83 -16.29 -4.44 -15.47
C GLU A 83 -14.84 -3.93 -15.34
N ASP A 84 -13.92 -4.76 -14.84
CA ASP A 84 -12.55 -4.35 -14.47
C ASP A 84 -11.72 -3.74 -15.62
N ASP A 85 -12.01 -4.10 -16.87
CA ASP A 85 -11.34 -3.62 -18.07
C ASP A 85 -12.05 -2.43 -18.73
N GLU A 86 -13.22 -2.03 -18.24
CA GLU A 86 -13.95 -0.88 -18.78
C GLU A 86 -13.28 0.45 -18.43
N TYR A 87 -13.33 1.37 -19.39
CA TYR A 87 -12.80 2.71 -19.24
C TYR A 87 -13.69 3.58 -18.34
N SER A 88 -13.08 4.35 -17.44
CA SER A 88 -13.79 5.29 -16.57
C SER A 88 -12.99 6.56 -16.37
N SER A 89 -13.43 7.65 -16.98
CA SER A 89 -12.78 8.96 -16.85
C SER A 89 -12.68 9.46 -15.41
N PHE A 90 -13.64 9.08 -14.56
CA PHE A 90 -13.58 9.38 -13.13
C PHE A 90 -12.49 8.57 -12.42
N TRP A 91 -12.36 7.28 -12.77
CA TRP A 91 -11.29 6.45 -12.22
C TRP A 91 -9.93 6.97 -12.64
N ASP A 92 -9.73 7.37 -13.90
CA ASP A 92 -8.47 7.94 -14.37
C ASP A 92 -8.04 9.13 -13.52
N VAL A 93 -8.95 10.09 -13.28
CA VAL A 93 -8.65 11.26 -12.44
C VAL A 93 -8.29 10.85 -11.02
N VAL A 94 -9.03 9.91 -10.43
CA VAL A 94 -8.75 9.40 -9.08
C VAL A 94 -7.40 8.69 -9.04
N TYR A 95 -7.13 7.82 -10.01
CA TYR A 95 -5.90 7.06 -10.14
C TYR A 95 -4.69 7.99 -10.30
N ASP A 96 -4.77 8.99 -11.16
CA ASP A 96 -3.71 10.00 -11.35
C ASP A 96 -3.39 10.73 -10.05
N ILE A 97 -4.40 11.10 -9.26
CA ILE A 97 -4.21 11.72 -7.93
C ILE A 97 -3.51 10.76 -6.97
N LEU A 98 -3.93 9.48 -6.93
CA LEU A 98 -3.33 8.47 -6.06
C LEU A 98 -1.87 8.20 -6.44
N ILE A 99 -1.56 8.09 -7.74
CA ILE A 99 -0.22 7.84 -8.25
C ILE A 99 0.69 9.06 -8.09
N ASP A 100 0.23 10.28 -8.35
CA ASP A 100 1.01 11.50 -8.10
C ASP A 100 1.36 11.63 -6.60
N ARG A 101 0.42 11.28 -5.72
CA ARG A 101 0.68 11.27 -4.28
C ARG A 101 1.68 10.17 -3.89
N TRP A 102 1.58 8.99 -4.49
CA TRP A 102 2.46 7.86 -4.24
C TRP A 102 3.90 8.13 -4.70
N THR A 103 4.07 8.53 -5.95
CA THR A 103 5.37 8.74 -6.59
C THR A 103 6.17 9.89 -5.97
N LYS A 104 5.51 10.87 -5.34
CA LYS A 104 6.18 11.92 -4.53
C LYS A 104 6.79 11.39 -3.23
N ASN A 105 6.35 10.23 -2.73
CA ASN A 105 6.80 9.65 -1.48
C ASN A 105 7.82 8.51 -1.72
N CYS A 106 9.10 8.87 -1.87
CA CYS A 106 10.28 7.99 -1.73
C CYS A 106 10.17 6.53 -2.26
N THR A 107 9.69 6.33 -3.50
CA THR A 107 9.53 5.00 -4.13
C THR A 107 10.76 4.07 -4.01
N PRO A 108 12.02 4.51 -4.20
CA PRO A 108 13.18 3.62 -4.11
C PRO A 108 13.36 2.93 -2.77
N LEU A 109 13.16 3.67 -1.67
CA LEU A 109 13.35 3.13 -0.33
C LEU A 109 12.21 2.18 0.05
N HIS A 110 10.97 2.53 -0.28
CA HIS A 110 9.81 1.65 -0.09
C HIS A 110 9.97 0.34 -0.87
N CYS A 111 10.43 0.42 -2.13
CA CYS A 111 10.68 -0.77 -2.96
C CYS A 111 11.83 -1.61 -2.41
N LEU A 112 12.89 -1.00 -1.87
CA LEU A 112 13.97 -1.72 -1.19
C LEU A 112 13.46 -2.42 0.08
N ASP A 113 12.71 -1.73 0.93
CA ASP A 113 12.24 -2.29 2.19
C ASP A 113 11.20 -3.41 1.97
N HIS A 114 10.27 -3.21 1.04
CA HIS A 114 9.38 -4.26 0.56
C HIS A 114 10.17 -5.46 0.01
N SER A 115 11.24 -5.20 -0.75
CA SER A 115 12.14 -6.23 -1.28
C SER A 115 12.90 -7.02 -0.20
N LEU A 116 13.03 -6.48 1.01
CA LEU A 116 13.69 -7.15 2.14
C LEU A 116 12.72 -7.98 2.97
N ASN A 117 11.40 -7.82 2.79
CA ASN A 117 10.42 -8.61 3.53
C ASN A 117 10.37 -10.07 3.02
N PRO A 118 10.76 -11.08 3.84
CA PRO A 118 10.81 -12.47 3.41
C PRO A 118 9.44 -13.04 3.00
N LYS A 119 8.33 -12.49 3.54
CA LYS A 119 6.96 -12.93 3.22
C LYS A 119 6.65 -12.80 1.74
N ASN A 120 7.20 -11.78 1.08
CA ASN A 120 6.99 -11.48 -0.34
C ASN A 120 7.61 -12.51 -1.30
N TYR A 121 8.35 -13.48 -0.74
CA TYR A 121 8.94 -14.59 -1.47
C TYR A 121 8.36 -15.94 -1.03
N SER A 122 7.36 -15.95 -0.16
CA SER A 122 6.69 -17.16 0.28
C SER A 122 5.65 -17.62 -0.75
N ILE A 123 5.46 -18.94 -0.87
CA ILE A 123 4.43 -19.50 -1.77
C ILE A 123 3.05 -18.99 -1.38
N LYS A 124 2.79 -18.83 -0.07
CA LYS A 124 1.50 -18.38 0.44
C LYS A 124 1.17 -16.97 -0.03
N TRP A 125 2.08 -16.00 0.15
CA TRP A 125 1.87 -14.63 -0.33
C TRP A 125 1.67 -14.58 -1.85
N LEU A 126 2.47 -15.32 -2.62
CA LEU A 126 2.36 -15.38 -4.08
C LEU A 126 1.03 -16.00 -4.55
N SER A 127 0.38 -16.81 -3.72
CA SER A 127 -0.91 -17.42 -4.03
C SER A 127 -2.12 -16.58 -3.61
N GLU A 128 -1.94 -15.56 -2.77
CA GLU A 128 -3.05 -14.72 -2.26
C GLU A 128 -3.64 -13.81 -3.33
N ASN A 129 -2.83 -13.36 -4.29
CA ASN A 129 -3.26 -12.51 -5.39
C ASN A 129 -2.47 -12.86 -6.66
N PRO A 130 -3.13 -13.13 -7.80
CA PRO A 130 -2.46 -13.43 -9.07
C PRO A 130 -1.51 -12.32 -9.56
N LYS A 131 -1.73 -11.06 -9.13
CA LYS A 131 -0.85 -9.93 -9.44
C LYS A 131 0.44 -9.94 -8.61
N HIS A 132 0.49 -10.68 -7.50
CA HIS A 132 1.69 -10.75 -6.67
C HIS A 132 2.84 -11.39 -7.42
N LEU A 133 3.89 -10.61 -7.60
CA LEU A 133 5.17 -11.07 -8.11
C LEU A 133 6.19 -10.96 -6.99
N SER A 134 7.01 -12.00 -6.82
CA SER A 134 8.17 -11.90 -5.93
C SER A 134 8.99 -10.68 -6.32
N SER A 135 9.46 -9.89 -5.36
CA SER A 135 10.01 -8.54 -5.61
C SER A 135 11.18 -8.48 -6.61
N HIS A 136 11.86 -9.61 -6.86
CA HIS A 136 12.93 -9.71 -7.86
C HIS A 136 12.44 -9.93 -9.30
N ARG A 137 11.15 -10.25 -9.50
CA ARG A 137 10.48 -10.45 -10.81
C ARG A 137 9.61 -9.27 -11.21
N ASP A 138 9.18 -8.48 -10.24
CA ASP A 138 8.51 -7.21 -10.49
C ASP A 138 9.52 -6.20 -11.03
N HIS A 139 9.24 -5.68 -12.23
CA HIS A 139 10.16 -4.79 -12.95
C HIS A 139 10.32 -3.45 -12.22
N GLU A 140 9.23 -2.85 -11.76
CA GLU A 140 9.24 -1.56 -11.08
C GLU A 140 9.98 -1.68 -9.75
N ILE A 141 9.59 -2.66 -8.92
CA ILE A 141 10.21 -2.88 -7.60
C ILE A 141 11.70 -3.17 -7.76
N SER A 142 12.08 -4.02 -8.73
CA SER A 142 13.49 -4.37 -8.93
C SER A 142 14.33 -3.18 -9.42
N MET A 143 13.78 -2.34 -10.30
CA MET A 143 14.44 -1.13 -10.78
C MET A 143 14.63 -0.12 -9.65
N GLU A 144 13.57 0.18 -8.89
CA GLU A 144 13.59 1.17 -7.81
C GLU A 144 14.47 0.72 -6.63
N LYS A 145 14.41 -0.56 -6.26
CA LYS A 145 15.36 -1.17 -5.31
C LYS A 145 16.81 -1.02 -5.78
N SER A 146 17.08 -1.24 -7.07
CA SER A 146 18.45 -1.13 -7.60
C SER A 146 18.97 0.30 -7.49
N LYS A 147 18.15 1.30 -7.86
CA LYS A 147 18.47 2.72 -7.66
C LYS A 147 18.78 3.04 -6.19
N CYS A 148 18.01 2.46 -5.26
CA CYS A 148 18.22 2.68 -3.83
C CYS A 148 19.55 2.06 -3.34
N LEU A 149 19.86 0.84 -3.76
CA LEU A 149 21.12 0.16 -3.41
C LEU A 149 22.33 0.90 -4.00
N ASP A 150 22.26 1.30 -5.27
CA ASP A 150 23.32 2.04 -5.95
C ASP A 150 23.59 3.40 -5.28
N ARG A 151 22.56 4.03 -4.68
CA ARG A 151 22.70 5.26 -3.91
C ARG A 151 23.24 5.05 -2.50
N TYR A 152 22.90 3.93 -1.85
CA TYR A 152 23.27 3.66 -0.46
C TYR A 152 24.70 3.14 -0.32
N PHE A 153 25.18 2.33 -1.28
CA PHE A 153 26.53 1.78 -1.27
C PHE A 153 27.44 2.56 -2.21
N GLU A 154 28.32 3.40 -1.64
CA GLU A 154 29.31 4.18 -2.40
C GLU A 154 30.46 3.30 -2.93
N ASP A 155 30.84 2.25 -2.20
CA ASP A 155 31.88 1.30 -2.61
C ASP A 155 31.33 0.21 -3.56
N GLU A 156 31.98 0.05 -4.71
CA GLU A 156 31.55 -0.92 -5.73
C GLU A 156 31.67 -2.38 -5.28
N ASN A 157 32.61 -2.70 -4.38
CA ASN A 157 32.76 -4.06 -3.87
C ASN A 157 31.62 -4.39 -2.91
N ASP A 158 31.28 -3.49 -2.00
CA ASP A 158 30.14 -3.65 -1.08
C ASP A 158 28.82 -3.76 -1.85
N LEU A 159 28.63 -2.91 -2.87
CA LEU A 159 27.48 -2.98 -3.77
C LEU A 159 27.41 -4.33 -4.51
N ARG A 160 28.55 -4.87 -4.96
CA ARG A 160 28.60 -6.19 -5.59
C ARG A 160 28.24 -7.30 -4.60
N VAL A 161 28.74 -7.22 -3.36
CA VAL A 161 28.44 -8.19 -2.30
C VAL A 161 26.94 -8.19 -2.00
N VAL A 162 26.33 -7.04 -1.73
CA VAL A 162 24.90 -6.98 -1.41
C VAL A 162 24.03 -7.45 -2.58
N LYS A 163 24.41 -7.17 -3.83
CA LYS A 163 23.71 -7.67 -5.02
C LYS A 163 23.71 -9.20 -5.10
N VAL A 164 24.85 -9.84 -4.78
CA VAL A 164 24.97 -11.30 -4.75
C VAL A 164 24.15 -11.90 -3.60
N GLU A 165 24.27 -11.34 -2.41
CA GLU A 165 23.49 -11.76 -1.24
C GLU A 165 21.98 -11.64 -1.50
N PHE A 166 21.55 -10.52 -2.08
CA PHE A 166 20.15 -10.29 -2.43
C PHE A 166 19.62 -11.31 -3.43
N ALA A 167 20.43 -11.66 -4.45
CA ALA A 167 20.07 -12.67 -5.43
C ALA A 167 19.94 -14.08 -4.80
N ALA A 168 20.85 -14.43 -3.88
CA ALA A 168 20.81 -15.70 -3.16
C ALA A 168 19.59 -15.78 -2.22
N PHE A 169 19.33 -14.71 -1.45
CA PHE A 169 18.13 -14.54 -0.65
C PHE A 169 16.88 -14.71 -1.51
N SER A 170 16.75 -13.96 -2.61
CA SER A 170 15.56 -13.98 -3.47
C SER A 170 15.26 -15.38 -4.03
N ARG A 171 16.30 -16.13 -4.39
CA ARG A 171 16.19 -17.50 -4.92
C ARG A 171 15.95 -18.57 -3.86
N GLY A 172 15.92 -18.19 -2.58
CA GLY A 172 15.71 -19.15 -1.49
C GLY A 172 16.90 -20.08 -1.26
N ARG A 173 18.11 -19.66 -1.66
CA ARG A 173 19.34 -20.44 -1.46
C ARG A 173 19.81 -20.29 -0.02
N PHE A 174 19.18 -21.05 0.88
CA PHE A 174 19.48 -21.04 2.31
C PHE A 174 20.18 -22.32 2.74
N PRO A 175 21.04 -22.27 3.78
CA PRO A 175 21.61 -23.47 4.37
C PRO A 175 20.57 -24.38 5.04
N SER A 176 19.46 -23.80 5.52
CA SER A 176 18.38 -24.52 6.19
C SER A 176 17.08 -24.47 5.37
N PRO A 177 16.44 -25.63 5.09
CA PRO A 177 15.11 -25.67 4.47
C PRO A 177 14.03 -24.95 5.30
N ALA A 178 14.18 -24.91 6.63
CA ALA A 178 13.25 -24.21 7.52
C ALA A 178 13.19 -22.70 7.23
N ALA A 179 14.26 -22.12 6.69
CA ALA A 179 14.27 -20.72 6.29
C ALA A 179 13.17 -20.41 5.25
N LEU A 180 12.80 -21.36 4.38
CA LEU A 180 11.73 -21.18 3.40
C LEU A 180 10.34 -21.17 4.04
N THR A 181 10.07 -22.08 4.98
CA THR A 181 8.79 -22.13 5.70
C THR A 181 8.61 -20.92 6.60
N ASP A 182 9.70 -20.49 7.22
CA ASP A 182 9.71 -19.39 8.17
C ASP A 182 9.50 -18.03 7.52
N ARG A 183 9.71 -17.91 6.19
CA ARG A 183 9.41 -16.67 5.44
C ARG A 183 8.01 -16.15 5.72
N TRP A 184 7.04 -17.06 5.83
CA TRP A 184 5.65 -16.73 6.14
C TRP A 184 5.38 -16.70 7.64
N ALA A 185 5.94 -17.68 8.37
CA ALA A 185 5.60 -17.91 9.77
C ALA A 185 6.17 -16.86 10.72
N LEU A 186 7.35 -16.31 10.42
CA LEU A 186 8.03 -15.34 11.27
C LEU A 186 7.75 -13.89 10.83
N GLN A 187 7.90 -12.97 11.79
CA GLN A 187 7.98 -11.56 11.44
C GLN A 187 9.28 -11.27 10.66
N PRO A 188 9.28 -10.32 9.71
CA PRO A 188 10.43 -10.07 8.85
C PRO A 188 11.74 -9.86 9.62
N LEU A 189 11.72 -9.03 10.65
CA LEU A 189 12.88 -8.75 11.50
C LEU A 189 13.41 -10.01 12.19
N VAL A 190 12.53 -10.84 12.74
CA VAL A 190 12.89 -12.10 13.42
C VAL A 190 13.49 -13.10 12.42
N TRP A 191 12.94 -13.17 11.21
CA TRP A 191 13.48 -14.02 10.15
C TRP A 191 14.90 -13.60 9.79
N TRP A 192 15.15 -12.29 9.62
CA TRP A 192 16.49 -11.78 9.34
C TRP A 192 17.47 -12.04 10.48
N GLN A 193 17.07 -11.88 11.74
CA GLN A 193 17.93 -12.18 12.88
C GLN A 193 18.34 -13.66 12.94
N TYR A 194 17.41 -14.56 12.62
CA TYR A 194 17.64 -16.00 12.77
C TYR A 194 18.31 -16.64 11.54
N HIS A 195 17.84 -16.33 10.33
CA HIS A 195 18.30 -16.96 9.08
C HIS A 195 19.27 -16.09 8.27
N GLY A 196 19.38 -14.80 8.59
CA GLY A 196 20.14 -13.82 7.80
C GLY A 196 21.66 -13.96 7.86
N PHE A 197 22.22 -14.84 8.71
CA PHE A 197 23.67 -14.97 8.90
C PHE A 197 24.46 -15.28 7.62
N SER A 198 23.82 -15.89 6.62
CA SER A 198 24.43 -16.21 5.33
C SER A 198 24.52 -14.99 4.39
N PHE A 199 23.94 -13.86 4.79
CA PHE A 199 23.84 -12.62 4.02
C PHE A 199 24.18 -11.43 4.94
N PRO A 200 25.39 -11.35 5.52
CA PRO A 200 25.70 -10.38 6.58
C PRO A 200 25.47 -8.91 6.17
N THR A 201 25.82 -8.54 4.94
CA THR A 201 25.65 -7.16 4.45
C THR A 201 24.17 -6.84 4.27
N LEU A 202 23.41 -7.75 3.66
CA LEU A 202 21.99 -7.63 3.43
C LEU A 202 21.18 -7.69 4.72
N GLN A 203 21.56 -8.56 5.66
CA GLN A 203 20.98 -8.66 7.00
C GLN A 203 21.16 -7.33 7.73
N THR A 204 22.37 -6.76 7.71
CA THR A 204 22.61 -5.45 8.33
C THR A 204 21.71 -4.36 7.77
N LEU A 205 21.48 -4.36 6.45
CA LEU A 205 20.55 -3.43 5.81
C LEU A 205 19.10 -3.71 6.22
N ALA A 206 18.67 -4.97 6.23
CA ALA A 206 17.31 -5.36 6.61
C ALA A 206 16.98 -5.00 8.06
N LEU A 207 17.91 -5.21 9.00
CA LEU A 207 17.72 -4.86 10.41
C LEU A 207 17.64 -3.34 10.66
N LYS A 208 18.06 -2.51 9.70
CA LYS A 208 17.93 -1.04 9.78
C LYS A 208 16.61 -0.52 9.22
N LEU A 209 16.00 -1.26 8.29
CA LEU A 209 14.82 -0.80 7.54
C LEU A 209 13.51 -1.44 8.03
N LEU A 210 13.57 -2.69 8.50
CA LEU A 210 12.42 -3.47 9.00
C LEU A 210 12.19 -3.30 10.50
#